data_AF-A0AAD7VXM3-F1
#
_entry.id   AF-A0AAD7VXM3-F1
#
_cell.length_a   1.000
_cell.length_b   1.000
_cell.length_c   1.000
_cell.angle_alpha   90.00
_cell.angle_beta   90.00
_cell.angle_gamma   90.00
#
_symmetry.space_group_name_H-M   'P 1'
#
loop_
_entity.id
_entity.type
_entity.pdbx_description
1 polymer ?
#
loop_
_entity_poly.entity_id
_entity_poly.type
_entity_poly.pdbx_seq_one_letter_code
_entity_poly.pdbx_strand_id
1 'polypeptide(L)'
;MDLQEAYDKLIETHPVTVDGDVPDKAARRKVSPQHQQSLYNRWLKVQMRLRVQHVLSHFCRRLPKEERVSAWINKQGWRTNISSAGRIVSEWKPSGSVDGVMDSKRIQRLTRNQNWKGLLTKNIDGKGKGVVATRTFQAGEVVCDYHGQIVTASDGGNALLSNALL
;
A
#
# COMPACT_ATOMS: atom_id res chain seq x y z
N MET A 1 17.56 24.59 -26.61
CA MET A 1 16.65 23.67 -25.91
C MET A 1 16.95 23.77 -24.43
N ASP A 2 15.98 24.16 -23.64
CA ASP A 2 16.13 24.23 -22.20
C ASP A 2 16.03 22.83 -21.54
N LEU A 3 16.16 22.76 -20.21
CA LEU A 3 16.10 21.50 -19.49
C LEU A 3 14.71 20.83 -19.54
N GLN A 4 13.64 21.61 -19.59
CA GLN A 4 12.27 21.10 -19.59
C GLN A 4 11.94 20.48 -20.94
N GLU A 5 12.18 21.20 -22.04
CA GLU A 5 12.06 20.70 -23.41
C GLU A 5 12.92 19.44 -23.63
N ALA A 6 14.15 19.44 -23.10
CA ALA A 6 15.03 18.28 -23.16
C ALA A 6 14.47 17.07 -22.38
N TYR A 7 13.80 17.32 -21.26
CA TYR A 7 13.20 16.26 -20.47
C TYR A 7 11.96 15.68 -21.15
N ASP A 8 11.11 16.54 -21.72
CA ASP A 8 9.90 16.13 -22.43
C ASP A 8 10.25 15.26 -23.65
N LYS A 9 11.26 15.66 -24.43
CA LYS A 9 11.78 14.84 -25.54
C LYS A 9 12.41 13.52 -25.09
N LEU A 10 13.03 13.50 -23.90
CA LEU A 10 13.61 12.26 -23.36
C LEU A 10 12.51 11.28 -22.98
N ILE A 11 11.43 11.73 -22.33
CA ILE A 11 10.35 10.84 -21.89
C ILE A 11 9.46 10.33 -23.03
N GLU A 12 9.42 11.03 -24.17
CA GLU A 12 8.78 10.50 -25.40
C GLU A 12 9.47 9.22 -25.90
N THR A 13 10.80 9.20 -25.84
CA THR A 13 11.60 8.05 -26.30
C THR A 13 11.88 7.03 -25.20
N HIS A 14 11.95 7.48 -23.95
CA HIS A 14 12.21 6.66 -22.77
C HIS A 14 11.20 6.98 -21.66
N PRO A 15 9.94 6.54 -21.81
CA PRO A 15 8.89 6.79 -20.83
C PRO A 15 9.29 6.34 -19.43
N VAL A 16 8.94 7.13 -18.42
CA VAL A 16 9.20 6.76 -17.03
C VAL A 16 8.13 5.76 -16.59
N THR A 17 8.47 4.49 -16.52
CA THR A 17 7.59 3.42 -16.03
C THR A 17 8.19 2.71 -14.83
N VAL A 18 7.37 1.94 -14.11
CA VAL A 18 7.80 1.14 -12.95
C VAL A 18 8.89 0.14 -13.36
N ASP A 19 8.73 -0.50 -14.52
CA ASP A 19 9.63 -1.54 -15.01
C ASP A 19 10.62 -1.05 -16.07
N GLY A 20 10.59 0.25 -16.38
CA GLY A 20 11.42 0.84 -17.43
C GLY A 20 12.90 0.83 -17.08
N ASP A 21 13.73 0.68 -18.10
CA ASP A 21 15.18 0.79 -17.96
C ASP A 21 15.63 2.25 -17.98
N VAL A 22 16.68 2.53 -17.20
CA VAL A 22 17.25 3.87 -17.09
C VAL A 22 17.87 4.27 -18.43
N PRO A 23 17.59 5.47 -18.97
CA PRO A 23 18.20 5.94 -20.20
C PRO A 23 19.72 5.97 -20.10
N ASP A 24 20.39 5.29 -21.02
CA ASP A 24 21.85 5.26 -21.05
C ASP A 24 22.46 6.64 -21.34
N LYS A 25 23.78 6.75 -21.24
CA LYS A 25 24.48 8.03 -21.46
C LYS A 25 24.37 8.54 -22.89
N ALA A 26 24.30 7.65 -23.88
CA ALA A 26 24.23 7.99 -25.29
C ALA A 26 22.85 8.58 -25.65
N ALA A 27 21.77 7.95 -25.19
CA ALA A 27 20.40 8.43 -25.34
C ALA A 27 20.23 9.84 -24.75
N ARG A 28 20.75 10.07 -23.54
CA ARG A 28 20.69 11.39 -22.88
C ARG A 28 21.48 12.46 -23.63
N ARG A 29 22.69 12.13 -24.10
CA ARG A 29 23.53 13.05 -24.89
C ARG A 29 22.91 13.39 -26.24
N LYS A 30 22.23 12.44 -26.90
CA LYS A 30 21.51 12.67 -28.15
C LYS A 30 20.40 13.72 -28.00
N VAL A 31 19.77 13.78 -26.84
CA VAL A 31 18.75 14.79 -26.53
C VAL A 31 19.41 16.13 -26.18
N SER A 32 20.25 16.17 -25.15
CA SER A 32 20.99 17.38 -24.76
C SER A 32 22.34 17.02 -24.13
N PRO A 33 23.47 17.31 -24.81
CA PRO A 33 24.79 17.13 -24.23
C PRO A 33 25.01 17.96 -22.96
N GLN A 34 24.47 19.19 -22.93
CA GLN A 34 24.60 20.14 -21.83
C GLN A 34 23.82 19.69 -20.57
N HIS A 35 22.64 19.09 -20.74
CA HIS A 35 21.75 18.74 -19.64
C HIS A 35 21.75 17.24 -19.27
N GLN A 36 22.64 16.43 -19.87
CA GLN A 36 22.62 14.97 -19.72
C GLN A 36 22.53 14.45 -18.27
N GLN A 37 23.20 15.14 -17.32
CA GLN A 37 23.24 14.72 -15.92
C GLN A 37 21.94 15.08 -15.20
N SER A 38 21.42 16.28 -15.47
CA SER A 38 20.14 16.76 -14.93
C SER A 38 18.99 15.90 -15.42
N LEU A 39 19.00 15.50 -16.70
CA LEU A 39 18.03 14.57 -17.28
C LEU A 39 18.04 13.22 -16.55
N TYR A 40 19.22 12.65 -16.32
CA TYR A 40 19.39 11.39 -15.60
C TYR A 40 18.86 11.45 -14.16
N ASN A 41 19.30 12.46 -13.41
CA ASN A 41 18.90 12.64 -12.02
C ASN A 41 17.38 12.84 -11.91
N ARG A 42 16.78 13.62 -12.81
CA ARG A 42 15.34 13.84 -12.87
C ARG A 42 14.58 12.56 -13.20
N TRP A 43 15.01 11.82 -14.23
CA TRP A 43 14.39 10.56 -14.63
C TRP A 43 14.42 9.54 -13.48
N LEU A 44 15.58 9.35 -12.84
CA LEU A 44 15.72 8.46 -11.69
C LEU A 44 14.80 8.84 -10.53
N LYS A 45 14.73 10.14 -10.20
CA LYS A 45 13.88 10.64 -9.12
C LYS A 45 12.39 10.36 -9.36
N VAL A 46 11.93 10.54 -10.60
CA VAL A 46 10.54 10.25 -10.97
C VAL A 46 10.27 8.75 -10.92
N GLN A 47 11.13 7.92 -11.49
CA GLN A 47 10.95 6.47 -11.43
C GLN A 47 10.99 5.93 -9.99
N MET A 48 11.92 6.43 -9.16
CA MET A 48 12.02 6.03 -7.76
C MET A 48 10.69 6.29 -7.03
N ARG A 49 10.07 7.46 -7.27
CA ARG A 49 8.75 7.78 -6.71
C ARG A 49 7.68 6.81 -7.19
N LEU A 50 7.65 6.49 -8.49
CA LEU A 50 6.70 5.52 -9.05
C LEU A 50 6.85 4.14 -8.43
N ARG A 51 8.09 3.65 -8.29
CA ARG A 51 8.36 2.34 -7.67
C ARG A 51 7.99 2.31 -6.20
N VAL A 52 8.32 3.35 -5.43
CA VAL A 52 7.90 3.45 -4.03
C VAL A 52 6.39 3.45 -3.92
N GLN A 53 5.68 4.24 -4.74
CA GLN A 53 4.22 4.25 -4.77
C GLN A 53 3.65 2.88 -5.15
N HIS A 54 4.25 2.21 -6.13
CA HIS A 54 3.84 0.89 -6.56
C HIS A 54 3.97 -0.14 -5.41
N VAL A 55 5.10 -0.15 -4.70
CA VAL A 55 5.30 -1.00 -3.52
C VAL A 55 4.29 -0.66 -2.42
N LEU A 56 4.12 0.63 -2.08
CA LEU A 56 3.19 1.07 -1.03
C LEU A 56 1.73 0.69 -1.37
N SER A 57 1.34 0.78 -2.64
CA SER A 57 0.01 0.38 -3.10
C SER A 57 -0.24 -1.13 -2.91
N HIS A 58 0.79 -1.96 -3.12
CA HIS A 58 0.70 -3.39 -2.86
C HIS A 58 0.51 -3.68 -1.36
N PHE A 59 1.15 -2.90 -0.50
CA PHE A 59 1.09 -3.02 0.96
C PHE A 59 0.12 -2.03 1.63
N CYS A 60 -0.91 -1.56 0.94
CA CYS A 60 -1.72 -0.41 1.37
C CYS A 60 -2.46 -0.54 2.71
N ARG A 61 -2.78 -1.75 3.18
CA ARG A 61 -3.71 -1.96 4.32
C ARG A 61 -3.09 -2.47 5.62
N ARG A 62 -1.81 -2.88 5.64
CA ARG A 62 -1.09 -3.28 6.86
C ARG A 62 0.38 -3.00 6.70
N LEU A 63 0.99 -2.47 7.75
CA LEU A 63 2.44 -2.26 7.83
C LEU A 63 3.15 -3.58 7.51
N PRO A 64 3.87 -3.67 6.38
CA PRO A 64 4.59 -4.87 6.03
C PRO A 64 5.84 -5.00 6.89
N LYS A 65 6.30 -6.24 7.08
CA LYS A 65 7.65 -6.49 7.59
C LYS A 65 8.67 -6.19 6.50
N GLU A 66 9.87 -5.75 6.90
CA GLU A 66 10.94 -5.43 5.97
C GLU A 66 11.32 -6.62 5.08
N GLU A 67 11.42 -7.84 5.63
CA GLU A 67 11.78 -9.02 4.83
C GLU A 67 10.75 -9.30 3.73
N ARG A 68 9.47 -9.03 4.01
CA ARG A 68 8.39 -9.20 3.05
C ARG A 68 8.43 -8.16 1.93
N VAL A 69 8.78 -6.92 2.26
CA VAL A 69 8.99 -5.86 1.26
C VAL A 69 10.19 -6.21 0.38
N SER A 70 11.31 -6.61 0.99
CA SER A 70 12.52 -7.03 0.28
C SER A 70 12.25 -8.18 -0.70
N ALA A 71 11.61 -9.26 -0.22
CA ALA A 71 11.26 -10.41 -1.07
C ALA A 71 10.31 -10.02 -2.21
N TRP A 72 9.40 -9.07 -1.99
CA TRP A 72 8.48 -8.60 -3.03
C TRP A 72 9.19 -7.74 -4.08
N ILE A 73 10.08 -6.84 -3.67
CA ILE A 73 10.89 -6.00 -4.56
C ILE A 73 11.78 -6.88 -5.44
N ASN A 74 12.43 -7.89 -4.86
CA ASN A 74 13.28 -8.82 -5.61
C ASN A 74 12.49 -9.57 -6.70
N LYS A 75 11.21 -9.87 -6.46
CA LYS A 75 10.34 -10.51 -7.46
C LYS A 75 9.98 -9.60 -8.64
N GLN A 76 10.16 -8.28 -8.51
CA GLN A 76 9.90 -7.36 -9.63
C GLN A 76 11.04 -7.37 -10.66
N GLY A 77 12.20 -7.94 -10.33
CA GLY A 77 13.32 -8.05 -11.27
C GLY A 77 14.04 -6.73 -11.57
N TRP A 78 13.75 -5.67 -10.81
CA TRP A 78 14.45 -4.38 -10.96
C TRP A 78 15.94 -4.54 -10.65
N ARG A 79 16.80 -3.98 -11.52
CA ARG A 79 18.27 -4.10 -11.39
C ARG A 79 18.93 -2.83 -10.85
N THR A 80 18.31 -1.68 -11.05
CA THR A 80 18.83 -0.36 -10.69
C THR A 80 17.71 0.47 -10.06
N ASN A 81 18.04 1.59 -9.41
CA ASN A 81 17.06 2.55 -8.89
C ASN A 81 15.96 1.93 -7.99
N ILE A 82 16.42 1.21 -6.96
CA ILE A 82 15.58 0.45 -6.01
C ILE A 82 15.67 1.13 -4.64
N SER A 83 14.54 1.43 -4.01
CA SER A 83 14.52 1.92 -2.63
C SER A 83 14.74 0.76 -1.66
N SER A 84 15.42 1.01 -0.53
CA SER A 84 15.59 -0.02 0.49
C SER A 84 14.26 -0.39 1.14
N ALA A 85 14.12 -1.66 1.51
CA ALA A 85 12.92 -2.16 2.16
C ALA A 85 12.65 -1.43 3.49
N GLY A 86 13.69 -1.18 4.30
CA GLY A 86 13.58 -0.41 5.55
C GLY A 86 13.07 1.01 5.34
N ARG A 87 13.51 1.71 4.27
CA ARG A 87 13.00 3.04 3.93
C ARG A 87 11.52 3.00 3.56
N ILE A 88 11.10 2.00 2.78
CA ILE A 88 9.69 1.85 2.41
C ILE A 88 8.83 1.58 3.63
N VAL A 89 9.31 0.76 4.58
CA VAL A 89 8.59 0.43 5.81
C VAL A 89 8.48 1.67 6.72
N SER A 90 9.53 2.49 6.82
CA SER A 90 9.52 3.70 7.64
C SER A 90 8.66 4.83 7.04
N GLU A 91 8.62 4.94 5.71
CA GLU A 91 7.74 5.88 5.00
C GLU A 91 6.31 5.35 4.84
N TRP A 92 6.05 4.10 5.23
CA TRP A 92 4.76 3.46 5.04
C TRP A 92 3.67 4.17 5.84
N LYS A 93 2.56 4.45 5.15
CA LYS A 93 1.31 4.90 5.76
C LYS A 93 0.18 4.06 5.18
N PRO A 94 -0.88 3.76 5.97
CA PRO A 94 -2.09 3.20 5.41
C PRO A 94 -2.56 4.10 4.26
N SER A 95 -2.80 3.51 3.10
CA SER A 95 -3.22 4.23 1.90
C SER A 95 -4.51 3.63 1.35
N GLY A 96 -5.32 4.49 0.73
CA GLY A 96 -6.59 4.15 0.10
C GLY A 96 -7.82 4.64 0.88
N SER A 97 -8.85 5.09 0.15
CA SER A 97 -10.14 5.49 0.73
C SER A 97 -10.74 4.35 1.57
N VAL A 98 -11.53 4.73 2.59
CA VAL A 98 -12.44 3.82 3.31
C VAL A 98 -13.37 3.11 2.31
N ASP A 99 -13.83 3.84 1.29
CA ASP A 99 -14.73 3.33 0.25
C ASP A 99 -14.07 2.22 -0.58
N GLY A 100 -12.75 2.32 -0.81
CA GLY A 100 -11.96 1.33 -1.56
C GLY A 100 -11.35 0.23 -0.68
N VAL A 101 -11.73 0.10 0.59
CA VAL A 101 -11.17 -0.94 1.49
C VAL A 101 -11.46 -2.33 0.95
N MET A 102 -12.66 -2.53 0.41
CA MET A 102 -13.12 -3.82 -0.10
C MET A 102 -12.52 -4.20 -1.45
N ASP A 103 -11.86 -3.29 -2.18
CA ASP A 103 -11.14 -3.64 -3.42
C ASP A 103 -9.90 -4.51 -3.14
N SER A 104 -9.43 -4.50 -1.89
CA SER A 104 -8.30 -5.33 -1.48
C SER A 104 -8.71 -6.81 -1.41
N LYS A 105 -8.22 -7.62 -2.37
CA LYS A 105 -8.35 -9.10 -2.35
C LYS A 105 -7.90 -9.72 -1.01
N ARG A 106 -6.96 -9.07 -0.31
CA ARG A 106 -6.50 -9.52 1.00
C ARG A 106 -7.55 -9.27 2.09
N ILE A 107 -8.19 -8.09 2.10
CA ILE A 107 -9.27 -7.80 3.06
C ILE A 107 -10.47 -8.71 2.77
N GLN A 108 -10.87 -8.86 1.52
CA GLN A 108 -11.94 -9.81 1.15
C GLN A 108 -11.66 -11.23 1.67
N ARG A 109 -10.42 -11.72 1.57
CA ARG A 109 -10.03 -13.02 2.10
C ARG A 109 -10.08 -13.08 3.63
N LEU A 110 -9.66 -12.02 4.33
CA LEU A 110 -9.72 -11.94 5.79
C LEU A 110 -11.17 -11.94 6.28
N THR A 111 -12.06 -11.19 5.63
CA THR A 111 -13.50 -11.16 5.88
C THR A 111 -14.14 -12.52 5.62
N ARG A 112 -13.85 -13.20 4.50
CA ARG A 112 -14.43 -14.52 4.20
C ARG A 112 -13.99 -15.59 5.20
N ASN A 113 -12.72 -15.57 5.57
CA ASN A 113 -12.14 -16.62 6.41
C ASN A 113 -12.20 -16.28 7.91
N GLN A 114 -12.71 -15.10 8.28
CA GLN A 114 -12.77 -14.58 9.66
C GLN A 114 -11.43 -14.73 10.42
N ASN A 115 -10.31 -14.53 9.71
CA ASN A 115 -8.97 -14.81 10.22
C ASN A 115 -8.17 -13.52 10.47
N TRP A 116 -8.72 -12.67 11.33
CA TRP A 116 -8.13 -11.37 11.68
C TRP A 116 -6.91 -11.53 12.58
N LYS A 117 -5.81 -10.86 12.23
CA LYS A 117 -4.50 -11.03 12.89
C LYS A 117 -4.20 -9.90 13.86
N GLY A 118 -3.63 -10.25 15.01
CA GLY A 118 -3.26 -9.28 16.03
C GLY A 118 -4.36 -8.99 17.03
N LEU A 119 -5.37 -9.87 17.12
CA LEU A 119 -6.49 -9.79 18.04
C LEU A 119 -6.56 -11.08 18.86
N LEU A 120 -6.95 -10.96 20.13
CA LEU A 120 -7.17 -12.08 21.04
C LEU A 120 -8.42 -11.83 21.87
N THR A 121 -9.28 -12.83 21.99
CA THR A 121 -10.42 -12.77 22.92
C THR A 121 -9.97 -13.11 24.33
N LYS A 122 -10.35 -12.30 25.32
CA LYS A 122 -10.10 -12.56 26.74
C LYS A 122 -11.26 -12.08 27.60
N ASN A 123 -11.40 -12.60 28.81
CA ASN A 123 -12.28 -11.99 29.80
C ASN A 123 -11.64 -10.70 30.32
N ILE A 124 -12.43 -9.64 30.35
CA ILE A 124 -12.07 -8.32 30.87
C ILE A 124 -12.96 -8.09 32.09
N ASP A 125 -12.32 -7.82 33.23
CA ASP A 125 -13.02 -7.65 34.48
C ASP A 125 -14.08 -6.53 34.39
N GLY A 126 -15.25 -6.79 34.95
CA GLY A 126 -16.44 -5.93 34.86
C GLY A 126 -17.04 -5.74 33.46
N LYS A 127 -16.52 -6.40 32.41
CA LYS A 127 -16.97 -6.22 31.01
C LYS A 127 -17.28 -7.53 30.28
N GLY A 128 -16.99 -8.68 30.90
CA GLY A 128 -17.17 -9.99 30.27
C GLY A 128 -16.14 -10.26 29.16
N LYS A 129 -16.54 -11.00 28.13
CA LYS A 129 -15.63 -11.37 27.02
C LYS A 129 -15.37 -10.15 26.13
N GLY A 130 -14.10 -9.78 26.00
CA GLY A 130 -13.65 -8.70 25.14
C GLY A 130 -12.55 -9.13 24.18
N VAL A 131 -12.16 -8.21 23.29
CA VAL A 131 -11.07 -8.39 22.34
C VAL A 131 -9.94 -7.43 22.71
N VAL A 132 -8.70 -7.92 22.70
CA VAL A 132 -7.50 -7.09 22.87
C VAL A 132 -6.56 -7.22 21.69
N ALA A 133 -5.83 -6.14 21.43
CA ALA A 133 -4.74 -6.13 20.46
C ALA A 133 -3.52 -6.90 21.00
N THR A 134 -2.93 -7.76 20.18
CA THR A 134 -1.67 -8.48 20.48
C THR A 134 -0.48 -7.92 19.70
N ARG A 135 -0.70 -6.81 19.00
CA ARG A 135 0.31 -6.02 18.29
C ARG A 135 -0.15 -4.56 18.18
N THR A 136 0.77 -3.69 17.82
CA THR A 136 0.43 -2.32 17.42
C THR A 136 -0.30 -2.30 16.08
N PHE A 137 -1.35 -1.47 16.01
CA PHE A 137 -2.03 -1.11 14.78
C PHE A 137 -1.70 0.35 14.46
N GLN A 138 -1.52 0.66 13.18
CA GLN A 138 -1.30 2.03 12.73
C GLN A 138 -2.66 2.72 12.49
N ALA A 139 -2.73 4.04 12.71
CA ALA A 139 -3.95 4.80 12.45
C ALA A 139 -4.36 4.69 10.97
N GLY A 140 -5.57 4.19 10.70
CA GLY A 140 -6.07 3.90 9.35
C GLY A 140 -5.83 2.44 8.89
N GLU A 141 -5.19 1.60 9.70
CA GLU A 141 -5.09 0.17 9.44
C GLU A 141 -6.43 -0.55 9.66
N VAL A 142 -6.77 -1.51 8.78
CA VAL A 142 -7.96 -2.35 8.97
C VAL A 142 -7.71 -3.35 10.10
N VAL A 143 -8.61 -3.35 11.09
CA VAL A 143 -8.52 -4.21 12.28
C VAL A 143 -9.27 -5.52 12.07
N CYS A 144 -10.60 -5.45 11.95
CA CYS A 144 -11.50 -6.55 11.59
C CYS A 144 -12.79 -6.02 10.97
N ASP A 145 -13.60 -6.89 10.39
CA ASP A 145 -14.98 -6.56 10.06
C ASP A 145 -15.86 -6.65 11.31
N TYR A 146 -17.00 -5.94 11.27
CA TYR A 146 -18.10 -6.20 12.18
C TYR A 146 -18.91 -7.36 11.60
N HIS A 147 -18.51 -8.58 11.92
CA HIS A 147 -19.09 -9.76 11.32
C HIS A 147 -20.44 -10.11 11.95
N GLY A 148 -21.45 -10.36 11.12
CA GLY A 148 -22.78 -10.73 11.55
C GLY A 148 -23.74 -10.88 10.38
N GLN A 149 -24.95 -11.33 10.67
CA GLN A 149 -26.03 -11.34 9.70
C GLN A 149 -26.41 -9.90 9.34
N ILE A 150 -26.44 -9.58 8.06
CA ILE A 150 -26.98 -8.31 7.59
C ILE A 150 -28.50 -8.41 7.69
N VAL A 151 -29.09 -7.54 8.48
CA VAL A 151 -30.53 -7.48 8.73
C VAL A 151 -31.08 -6.13 8.33
N THR A 152 -32.37 -6.09 8.01
CA THR A 152 -33.08 -4.82 7.82
C THR A 152 -33.29 -4.12 9.16
N ALA A 153 -33.64 -2.83 9.13
CA ALA A 153 -33.93 -2.08 10.35
C ALA A 153 -35.12 -2.68 11.13
N SER A 154 -36.16 -3.16 10.44
CA SER A 154 -37.31 -3.82 11.07
C SER A 154 -36.92 -5.13 11.73
N ASP A 155 -36.12 -5.96 11.05
CA ASP A 155 -35.69 -7.26 11.59
C ASP A 155 -34.77 -7.05 12.81
N GLY A 156 -33.86 -6.08 12.73
CA GLY A 156 -32.99 -5.70 13.85
C GLY A 156 -33.77 -5.18 15.06
N GLY A 157 -34.79 -4.34 14.83
CA GLY A 157 -35.67 -3.84 15.90
C GLY A 157 -36.42 -4.96 16.60
N ASN A 158 -36.99 -5.90 15.85
CA ASN A 158 -37.69 -7.05 16.41
C ASN A 158 -36.76 -7.95 17.24
N ALA A 159 -35.53 -8.21 16.76
CA ALA A 159 -34.55 -9.03 17.46
C ALA A 159 -34.07 -8.41 18.79
N LEU A 160 -33.97 -7.08 18.86
CA LEU A 160 -33.62 -6.37 20.09
C LEU A 160 -34.76 -6.45 21.12
N LEU A 161 -36.01 -6.29 20.68
CA LEU A 161 -37.19 -6.37 21.56
C LEU A 161 -37.39 -7.78 22.11
N SER A 162 -37.16 -8.83 21.30
CA SER A 162 -37.26 -10.22 21.77
C SER A 162 -36.20 -10.59 22.81
N ASN A 163 -35.00 -9.99 22.73
CA ASN A 163 -33.93 -10.22 23.71
C ASN A 163 -34.09 -9.40 24.99
N ALA A 164 -34.91 -8.35 24.99
CA ALA A 164 -35.19 -7.52 26.17
C ALA A 164 -36.36 -8.06 27.03
N LEU A 165 -37.06 -9.09 26.56
CA LEU A 165 -38.20 -9.73 27.22
C LEU A 165 -37.84 -11.08 27.88
N LEU A 166 -36.54 -11.40 27.97
CA LEU A 166 -35.95 -12.51 28.73
C LEU A 166 -35.08 -11.96 29.86
#